data_AF-A0A7M5UJG4-F1
#
_entry.id   AF-A0A7M5UJG4-F1
#
_cell.length_a   1.000
_cell.length_b   1.000
_cell.length_c   1.000
_cell.angle_alpha   90.00
_cell.angle_beta   90.00
_cell.angle_gamma   90.00
#
_symmetry.space_group_name_H-M   'P 1'
#
loop_
_entity.id
_entity.type
_entity.pdbx_description
1 polymer ?
#
loop_
_entity_poly.entity_id
_entity_poly.type
_entity_poly.pdbx_seq_one_letter_code
_entity_poly.pdbx_strand_id
1 'polypeptide(L)'
;MKEAKQIFSETEVKITCSGRKYLGGTIGDEAHKANYIKDLISKWVDQIKTLSDIAKSQPQCAYSAFVGGFVHKFTFHLRVLEDIQQYLTPLDHAIDNYLIPALTEGHHCSQVERRLLALPVRYGGLGIPILSEIADYEFENSKKVSKELTENIMTQRKEFRGNDNKGKYTILKEKEERHKNSLVEIRNDLTIDERKANDLAQLKGASNWLTAKPLKSEHFDLTKREFFDSIAIRYRWQLKHLPSICACGTKFSVEHALSCPKGGFIYQRHNEIRDTLAMTLNEVTKDVTIEPQLEPITGECLGQGVIKEDGARADISARGFWTRGQRAFFDVRVFNAYAQRYSRVSPTCAFEMNEKEKKRQYNQRIIQVDGGSFTPLIFSTNGGAGREAQIFIKALAALLSEKRDELMSMTLNFLRTKISFALARSTVLCIRGSRIPKNSVTMVENQDIKIRLHTF
;
A
#
# COMPACT_ATOMS: atom_id res chain seq x y z
N MET A 1 -56.53 1.20 8.63
CA MET A 1 -55.69 1.19 9.86
C MET A 1 -56.46 0.76 11.10
N LYS A 2 -57.67 1.30 11.37
CA LYS A 2 -58.49 0.89 12.54
C LYS A 2 -58.84 -0.60 12.54
N GLU A 3 -59.35 -1.14 11.43
CA GLU A 3 -59.67 -2.58 11.32
C GLU A 3 -58.45 -3.48 11.51
N ALA A 4 -57.32 -3.18 10.85
CA ALA A 4 -56.10 -3.97 11.02
C ALA A 4 -55.59 -3.94 12.48
N LYS A 5 -55.63 -2.78 13.15
CA LYS A 5 -55.28 -2.67 14.59
C LYS A 5 -56.23 -3.47 15.48
N GLN A 6 -57.47 -3.66 15.05
CA GLN A 6 -58.48 -4.42 15.77
C GLN A 6 -58.29 -5.93 15.58
N ILE A 7 -57.98 -6.39 14.36
CA ILE A 7 -57.68 -7.79 14.03
C ILE A 7 -56.42 -8.28 14.76
N PHE A 8 -55.39 -7.44 14.84
CA PHE A 8 -54.12 -7.77 15.49
C PHE A 8 -54.03 -7.28 16.94
N SER A 9 -55.15 -6.89 17.54
CA SER A 9 -55.20 -6.30 18.89
C SER A 9 -54.69 -7.22 19.99
N GLU A 10 -54.83 -8.54 19.82
CA GLU A 10 -54.34 -9.57 20.75
C GLU A 10 -52.89 -10.02 20.47
N THR A 11 -52.23 -9.42 19.47
CA THR A 11 -50.85 -9.74 19.11
C THR A 11 -49.91 -8.57 19.43
N GLU A 12 -48.62 -8.85 19.63
CA GLU A 12 -47.59 -7.80 19.80
C GLU A 12 -47.21 -7.10 18.47
N VAL A 13 -48.00 -7.29 17.40
CA VAL A 13 -47.69 -6.79 16.06
C VAL A 13 -47.96 -5.28 15.98
N LYS A 14 -46.87 -4.49 15.92
CA LYS A 14 -46.94 -3.04 15.67
C LYS A 14 -47.27 -2.73 14.21
N ILE A 15 -48.44 -2.14 13.96
CA ILE A 15 -48.90 -1.71 12.63
C ILE A 15 -48.48 -0.26 12.36
N THR A 16 -47.70 -0.05 11.31
CA THR A 16 -47.22 1.26 10.82
C THR A 16 -47.68 1.49 9.39
N CYS A 17 -48.13 2.71 9.05
CA CYS A 17 -48.60 3.04 7.69
C CYS A 17 -47.59 3.81 6.83
N SER A 18 -46.61 4.48 7.44
CA SER A 18 -45.58 5.26 6.73
C SER A 18 -44.39 4.41 6.30
N GLY A 19 -44.03 3.41 7.08
CA GLY A 19 -42.92 2.51 6.79
C GLY A 19 -42.29 1.87 8.02
N ARG A 20 -41.35 0.97 7.78
CA ARG A 20 -40.59 0.23 8.79
C ARG A 20 -39.19 -0.09 8.26
N LYS A 21 -38.20 0.01 9.16
CA LYS A 21 -36.84 -0.48 8.90
C LYS A 21 -36.84 -2.00 8.71
N TYR A 22 -36.13 -2.48 7.69
CA TYR A 22 -36.04 -3.92 7.37
C TYR A 22 -34.62 -4.30 6.95
N LEU A 23 -33.97 -5.18 7.72
CA LEU A 23 -32.65 -5.79 7.42
C LEU A 23 -31.57 -4.79 6.92
N GLY A 24 -31.53 -3.59 7.49
CA GLY A 24 -30.57 -2.53 7.13
C GLY A 24 -31.07 -1.54 6.07
N GLY A 25 -32.15 -1.89 5.36
CA GLY A 25 -32.93 -1.00 4.49
C GLY A 25 -34.20 -0.47 5.16
N THR A 26 -35.11 0.08 4.36
CA THR A 26 -36.40 0.62 4.79
C THR A 26 -37.49 0.35 3.76
N ILE A 27 -38.69 -0.01 4.23
CA ILE A 27 -39.88 -0.26 3.42
C ILE A 27 -40.92 0.76 3.85
N GLY A 28 -41.61 1.41 2.93
CA GLY A 28 -42.57 2.47 3.25
C GLY A 28 -42.79 3.43 2.11
N ASP A 29 -43.46 4.54 2.40
CA ASP A 29 -43.61 5.66 1.47
C ASP A 29 -42.26 6.34 1.18
N GLU A 30 -42.21 7.10 0.09
CA GLU A 30 -40.99 7.78 -0.37
C GLU A 30 -40.43 8.76 0.66
N ALA A 31 -41.31 9.45 1.39
CA ALA A 31 -40.92 10.41 2.42
C ALA A 31 -40.21 9.72 3.59
N HIS A 32 -40.71 8.56 4.03
CA HIS A 32 -40.11 7.75 5.08
C HIS A 32 -38.76 7.19 4.64
N LYS A 33 -38.66 6.72 3.39
CA LYS A 33 -37.39 6.24 2.81
C LYS A 33 -36.35 7.36 2.77
N ALA A 34 -36.72 8.53 2.25
CA ALA A 34 -35.84 9.68 2.16
C ALA A 34 -35.36 10.16 3.54
N ASN A 35 -36.27 10.24 4.53
CA ASN A 35 -35.91 10.65 5.89
C ASN A 35 -34.96 9.65 6.56
N TYR A 36 -35.17 8.36 6.38
CA TYR A 36 -34.26 7.33 6.87
C TYR A 36 -32.86 7.45 6.25
N ILE A 37 -32.78 7.63 4.92
CA ILE A 37 -31.51 7.79 4.20
C ILE A 37 -30.77 9.04 4.69
N LYS A 38 -31.47 10.17 4.84
CA LYS A 38 -30.89 11.43 5.33
C LYS A 38 -30.32 11.29 6.74
N ASP A 39 -31.07 10.69 7.67
CA ASP A 39 -30.58 10.42 9.05
C ASP A 39 -29.36 9.50 9.05
N LEU A 40 -29.39 8.44 8.22
CA LEU A 40 -28.28 7.50 8.08
C LEU A 40 -27.00 8.19 7.58
N ILE A 41 -27.12 9.02 6.55
CA ILE A 41 -25.99 9.74 5.95
C ILE A 41 -25.47 10.82 6.90
N SER A 42 -26.35 11.53 7.61
CA SER A 42 -25.95 12.48 8.67
C SER A 42 -25.05 11.80 9.71
N LYS A 43 -25.44 10.61 10.19
CA LYS A 43 -24.63 9.81 11.12
C LYS A 43 -23.29 9.40 10.53
N TRP A 44 -23.23 9.08 9.24
CA TRP A 44 -21.97 8.74 8.59
C TRP A 44 -21.05 9.94 8.44
N VAL A 45 -21.58 11.11 8.10
CA VAL A 45 -20.82 12.36 8.05
C VAL A 45 -20.17 12.64 9.40
N ASP A 46 -20.91 12.51 10.51
CA ASP A 46 -20.36 12.71 11.86
C ASP A 46 -19.28 11.68 12.21
N GLN A 47 -19.47 10.43 11.80
CA GLN A 47 -18.45 9.39 11.97
C GLN A 47 -17.18 9.66 11.15
N ILE A 48 -17.32 10.15 9.92
CA ILE A 48 -16.17 10.53 9.08
C ILE A 48 -15.43 11.73 9.67
N LYS A 49 -16.14 12.73 10.19
CA LYS A 49 -15.50 13.86 10.91
C LYS A 49 -14.71 13.36 12.12
N THR A 50 -15.31 12.50 12.94
CA THR A 50 -14.65 11.88 14.10
C THR A 50 -13.40 11.08 13.67
N LEU A 51 -13.51 10.28 12.62
CA LEU A 51 -12.38 9.53 12.07
C LEU A 51 -11.27 10.44 11.54
N SER A 52 -11.65 11.58 10.96
CA SER A 52 -10.72 12.61 10.46
C SER A 52 -9.93 13.25 11.61
N ASP A 53 -10.55 13.46 12.77
CA ASP A 53 -9.84 13.94 13.95
C ASP A 53 -8.84 12.91 14.48
N ILE A 54 -9.21 11.62 14.48
CA ILE A 54 -8.27 10.54 14.83
C ILE A 54 -7.11 10.49 13.82
N ALA A 55 -7.39 10.63 12.53
CA ALA A 55 -6.38 10.60 11.47
C ALA A 55 -5.27 11.63 11.65
N LYS A 56 -5.54 12.78 12.28
CA LYS A 56 -4.51 13.79 12.60
C LYS A 56 -3.40 13.27 13.52
N SER A 57 -3.69 12.28 14.37
CA SER A 57 -2.73 11.69 15.31
C SER A 57 -2.30 10.27 14.89
N GLN A 58 -3.24 9.46 14.39
CA GLN A 58 -3.06 8.07 14.03
C GLN A 58 -3.54 7.79 12.60
N PRO A 59 -2.88 8.38 11.58
CA PRO A 59 -3.38 8.36 10.20
C PRO A 59 -3.46 6.95 9.62
N GLN A 60 -2.48 6.08 9.89
CA GLN A 60 -2.50 4.70 9.40
C GLN A 60 -3.67 3.90 9.95
N CYS A 61 -3.93 4.01 11.26
CA CYS A 61 -5.07 3.34 11.91
C CYS A 61 -6.39 3.84 11.34
N ALA A 62 -6.54 5.17 11.20
CA ALA A 62 -7.75 5.77 10.65
C ALA A 62 -7.99 5.34 9.18
N TYR A 63 -6.94 5.33 8.36
CA TYR A 63 -7.01 4.83 6.99
C TYR A 63 -7.38 3.34 6.93
N SER A 64 -6.76 2.51 7.77
CA SER A 64 -7.06 1.07 7.85
C SER A 64 -8.50 0.83 8.28
N ALA A 65 -9.01 1.59 9.26
CA ALA A 65 -10.42 1.53 9.69
C ALA A 65 -11.38 2.02 8.60
N PHE A 66 -11.00 3.04 7.83
CA PHE A 66 -11.82 3.52 6.72
C PHE A 66 -11.96 2.45 5.64
N VAL A 67 -10.84 1.98 5.08
CA VAL A 67 -10.83 1.03 3.96
C VAL A 67 -11.35 -0.34 4.39
N GLY A 68 -10.93 -0.82 5.57
CA GLY A 68 -11.29 -2.14 6.08
C GLY A 68 -12.65 -2.21 6.81
N GLY A 69 -13.27 -1.06 7.11
CA GLY A 69 -14.51 -0.99 7.88
C GLY A 69 -15.58 -0.12 7.21
N PHE A 70 -15.34 1.19 7.11
CA PHE A 70 -16.32 2.14 6.58
C PHE A 70 -16.72 1.88 5.13
N VAL A 71 -15.75 1.60 4.25
CA VAL A 71 -16.06 1.28 2.84
C VAL A 71 -16.98 0.06 2.74
N HIS A 72 -16.73 -0.99 3.54
CA HIS A 72 -17.60 -2.17 3.57
C HIS A 72 -18.99 -1.85 4.14
N LYS A 73 -19.05 -1.04 5.20
CA LYS A 73 -20.30 -0.56 5.78
C LYS A 73 -21.14 0.22 4.77
N PHE A 74 -20.55 1.18 4.07
CA PHE A 74 -21.25 1.95 3.04
C PHE A 74 -21.71 1.06 1.91
N THR A 75 -20.81 0.21 1.39
CA THR A 75 -21.12 -0.74 0.31
C THR A 75 -22.31 -1.63 0.65
N PHE A 76 -22.46 -2.08 1.89
CA PHE A 76 -23.63 -2.85 2.32
C PHE A 76 -24.94 -2.09 2.07
N HIS A 77 -24.99 -0.81 2.44
CA HIS A 77 -26.19 0.00 2.26
C HIS A 77 -26.43 0.41 0.80
N LEU A 78 -25.37 0.69 0.03
CA LEU A 78 -25.47 0.95 -1.41
C LEU A 78 -26.11 -0.24 -2.17
N ARG A 79 -25.95 -1.45 -1.66
CA ARG A 79 -26.53 -2.68 -2.24
C ARG A 79 -27.99 -2.92 -1.90
N VAL A 80 -28.52 -2.23 -0.90
CA VAL A 80 -29.85 -2.51 -0.30
C VAL A 80 -30.82 -1.35 -0.48
N LEU A 81 -30.33 -0.10 -0.51
CA LEU A 81 -31.16 1.10 -0.58
C LEU A 81 -31.21 1.63 -2.02
N GLU A 82 -32.40 1.61 -2.62
CA GLU A 82 -32.69 2.22 -3.91
C GLU A 82 -32.63 3.76 -3.81
N ASP A 83 -32.22 4.42 -4.90
CA ASP A 83 -32.12 5.88 -5.03
C ASP A 83 -31.31 6.59 -3.93
N ILE A 84 -30.37 5.86 -3.29
CA ILE A 84 -29.49 6.44 -2.26
C ILE A 84 -28.51 7.46 -2.86
N GLN A 85 -28.17 7.32 -4.14
CA GLN A 85 -27.17 8.11 -4.85
C GLN A 85 -27.33 9.63 -4.64
N GLN A 86 -28.54 10.15 -4.84
CA GLN A 86 -28.87 11.57 -4.74
C GLN A 86 -28.62 12.18 -3.34
N TYR A 87 -28.49 11.33 -2.31
CA TYR A 87 -28.27 11.77 -0.94
C TYR A 87 -26.80 11.66 -0.51
N LEU A 88 -25.90 11.08 -1.32
CA LEU A 88 -24.52 10.79 -0.92
C LEU A 88 -23.58 12.00 -0.99
N THR A 89 -23.96 13.06 -1.70
CA THR A 89 -23.16 14.28 -1.86
C THR A 89 -22.58 14.84 -0.54
N PRO A 90 -23.34 14.94 0.57
CA PRO A 90 -22.79 15.39 1.86
C PRO A 90 -21.71 14.46 2.42
N LEU A 91 -21.81 13.15 2.19
CA LEU A 91 -20.80 12.20 2.66
C LEU A 91 -19.54 12.24 1.80
N ASP A 92 -19.68 12.32 0.48
CA ASP A 92 -18.54 12.51 -0.43
C ASP A 92 -17.81 13.82 -0.07
N HIS A 93 -18.53 14.92 0.17
CA HIS A 93 -17.93 16.16 0.68
C HIS A 93 -17.27 16.00 2.05
N ALA A 94 -17.80 15.18 2.96
CA ALA A 94 -17.18 14.94 4.25
C ALA A 94 -15.84 14.19 4.10
N ILE A 95 -15.79 13.20 3.19
CA ILE A 95 -14.56 12.47 2.87
C ILE A 95 -13.53 13.41 2.24
N ASP A 96 -13.96 14.24 1.30
CA ASP A 96 -13.08 15.09 0.50
C ASP A 96 -12.50 16.26 1.30
N ASN A 97 -13.30 16.86 2.19
CA ASN A 97 -12.91 18.06 2.91
C ASN A 97 -12.36 17.80 4.32
N TYR A 98 -12.60 16.62 4.90
CA TYR A 98 -12.14 16.30 6.25
C TYR A 98 -11.19 15.10 6.25
N LEU A 99 -11.60 13.96 5.72
CA LEU A 99 -10.83 12.72 5.86
C LEU A 99 -9.58 12.71 4.99
N ILE A 100 -9.70 13.02 3.69
CA ILE A 100 -8.57 13.03 2.77
C ILE A 100 -7.51 14.03 3.26
N PRO A 101 -7.85 15.31 3.56
CA PRO A 101 -6.89 16.25 4.13
C PRO A 101 -6.25 15.74 5.43
N ALA A 102 -7.00 15.11 6.34
CA ALA A 102 -6.42 14.57 7.56
C ALA A 102 -5.42 13.42 7.31
N LEU A 103 -5.65 12.60 6.28
CA LEU A 103 -4.77 11.50 5.88
C LEU A 103 -3.56 11.94 5.06
N THR A 104 -3.63 13.10 4.42
CA THR A 104 -2.59 13.62 3.51
C THR A 104 -1.83 14.82 4.08
N GLU A 105 -1.91 15.02 5.39
CA GLU A 105 -1.29 16.15 6.10
C GLU A 105 -1.77 17.53 5.57
N GLY A 106 -3.03 17.64 5.17
CA GLY A 106 -3.63 18.87 4.63
C GLY A 106 -3.19 19.17 3.19
N HIS A 107 -2.91 18.14 2.40
CA HIS A 107 -2.76 18.29 0.95
C HIS A 107 -4.13 18.58 0.32
N HIS A 108 -4.20 19.60 -0.53
CA HIS A 108 -5.41 19.95 -1.26
C HIS A 108 -5.42 19.19 -2.58
N CYS A 109 -6.27 18.17 -2.68
CA CYS A 109 -6.34 17.34 -3.88
C CYS A 109 -7.07 18.07 -5.02
N SER A 110 -6.48 18.06 -6.21
CA SER A 110 -7.19 18.42 -7.44
C SER A 110 -8.28 17.38 -7.75
N GLN A 111 -9.20 17.71 -8.67
CA GLN A 111 -10.24 16.77 -9.10
C GLN A 111 -9.63 15.49 -9.72
N VAL A 112 -8.55 15.63 -10.49
CA VAL A 112 -7.85 14.49 -11.11
C VAL A 112 -7.20 13.61 -10.04
N GLU A 113 -6.53 14.22 -9.06
CA GLU A 113 -5.95 13.49 -7.92
C GLU A 113 -7.05 12.77 -7.12
N ARG A 114 -8.17 13.44 -6.86
CA ARG A 114 -9.29 12.84 -6.12
C ARG A 114 -9.85 11.60 -6.82
N ARG A 115 -10.01 11.65 -8.16
CA ARG A 115 -10.39 10.49 -8.97
C ARG A 115 -9.33 9.37 -8.88
N LEU A 116 -8.04 9.71 -8.88
CA LEU A 116 -6.97 8.73 -8.68
C LEU A 116 -7.02 8.08 -7.29
N LEU A 117 -7.24 8.85 -6.23
CA LEU A 117 -7.36 8.32 -4.86
C LEU A 117 -8.55 7.36 -4.70
N ALA A 118 -9.60 7.54 -5.52
CA ALA A 118 -10.76 6.66 -5.56
C ALA A 118 -10.46 5.25 -6.06
N LEU A 119 -9.46 5.10 -6.92
CA LEU A 119 -9.07 3.80 -7.45
C LEU A 119 -8.46 2.90 -6.37
N PRO A 120 -8.54 1.57 -6.52
CA PRO A 120 -7.82 0.63 -5.67
C PRO A 120 -6.32 0.89 -5.67
N VAL A 121 -5.64 0.53 -4.58
CA VAL A 121 -4.19 0.74 -4.42
C VAL A 121 -3.33 0.10 -5.52
N ARG A 122 -3.79 -1.00 -6.13
CA ARG A 122 -3.10 -1.69 -7.23
C ARG A 122 -3.05 -0.87 -8.53
N TYR A 123 -3.95 0.11 -8.66
CA TYR A 123 -4.02 1.06 -9.76
C TYR A 123 -3.40 2.42 -9.40
N GLY A 124 -2.71 2.50 -8.25
CA GLY A 124 -2.06 3.72 -7.78
C GLY A 124 -2.91 4.59 -6.85
N GLY A 125 -4.18 4.24 -6.60
CA GLY A 125 -5.06 4.99 -5.68
C GLY A 125 -4.89 4.65 -4.20
N LEU A 126 -5.88 5.04 -3.39
CA LEU A 126 -5.99 4.75 -1.95
C LEU A 126 -7.21 3.90 -1.60
N GLY A 127 -8.05 3.53 -2.58
CA GLY A 127 -9.29 2.82 -2.33
C GLY A 127 -10.29 3.65 -1.50
N ILE A 128 -10.31 4.97 -1.72
CA ILE A 128 -11.27 5.90 -1.10
C ILE A 128 -12.33 6.28 -2.13
N PRO A 129 -13.35 5.44 -2.36
CA PRO A 129 -14.28 5.61 -3.47
C PRO A 129 -15.05 6.93 -3.39
N ILE A 130 -15.55 7.38 -4.55
CA ILE A 130 -16.60 8.40 -4.62
C ILE A 130 -17.92 7.64 -4.58
N LEU A 131 -18.66 7.74 -3.48
CA LEU A 131 -19.78 6.85 -3.19
C LEU A 131 -20.95 7.10 -4.14
N SER A 132 -21.21 8.37 -4.48
CA SER A 132 -22.20 8.75 -5.48
C SER A 132 -21.93 8.17 -6.88
N GLU A 133 -20.67 7.96 -7.26
CA GLU A 133 -20.33 7.36 -8.57
C GLU A 133 -20.51 5.83 -8.59
N ILE A 134 -20.41 5.17 -7.44
CA ILE A 134 -20.49 3.70 -7.36
C ILE A 134 -21.85 3.16 -6.90
N ALA A 135 -22.73 4.02 -6.37
CA ALA A 135 -23.98 3.64 -5.73
C ALA A 135 -24.87 2.77 -6.63
N ASP A 136 -25.24 3.27 -7.80
CA ASP A 136 -26.15 2.58 -8.73
C ASP A 136 -25.57 1.24 -9.18
N TYR A 137 -24.25 1.22 -9.42
CA TYR A 137 -23.58 -0.02 -9.79
C TYR A 137 -23.60 -1.07 -8.69
N GLU A 138 -23.36 -0.69 -7.43
CA GLU A 138 -23.42 -1.65 -6.32
C GLU A 138 -24.85 -2.16 -6.10
N PHE A 139 -25.86 -1.29 -6.27
CA PHE A 139 -27.28 -1.68 -6.22
C PHE A 139 -27.67 -2.64 -7.34
N GLU A 140 -27.34 -2.32 -8.59
CA GLU A 140 -27.61 -3.17 -9.75
C GLU A 140 -26.86 -4.50 -9.68
N ASN A 141 -25.61 -4.48 -9.20
CA ASN A 141 -24.85 -5.71 -8.97
C ASN A 141 -25.50 -6.58 -7.89
N SER A 142 -26.07 -5.98 -6.84
CA SER A 142 -26.84 -6.69 -5.81
C SER A 142 -28.05 -7.39 -6.44
N LYS A 143 -28.85 -6.66 -7.23
CA LYS A 143 -30.01 -7.19 -7.96
C LYS A 143 -29.61 -8.34 -8.90
N LYS A 144 -28.53 -8.19 -9.67
CA LYS A 144 -28.00 -9.24 -10.57
C LYS A 144 -27.64 -10.51 -9.80
N VAL A 145 -26.95 -10.40 -8.67
CA VAL A 145 -26.51 -11.57 -7.87
C VAL A 145 -27.69 -12.25 -7.18
N SER A 146 -28.67 -11.49 -6.70
CA SER A 146 -29.83 -12.04 -6.00
C SER A 146 -30.95 -12.49 -6.92
N LYS A 147 -30.88 -12.20 -8.23
CA LYS A 147 -31.97 -12.44 -9.20
C LYS A 147 -32.55 -13.85 -9.12
N GLU A 148 -31.70 -14.87 -9.23
CA GLU A 148 -32.12 -16.28 -9.20
C GLU A 148 -32.78 -16.64 -7.85
N LEU A 149 -32.21 -16.15 -6.74
CA LEU A 149 -32.77 -16.37 -5.41
C LEU A 149 -34.15 -15.70 -5.29
N THR A 150 -34.27 -14.46 -5.76
CA THR A 150 -35.54 -13.74 -5.79
C THR A 150 -36.58 -14.49 -6.62
N GLU A 151 -36.23 -14.96 -7.83
CA GLU A 151 -37.13 -15.73 -8.70
C GLU A 151 -37.56 -17.05 -8.06
N ASN A 152 -36.65 -17.76 -7.41
CA ASN A 152 -36.97 -19.01 -6.69
C ASN A 152 -37.91 -18.76 -5.50
N ILE A 153 -37.69 -17.68 -4.73
CA ILE A 153 -38.58 -17.29 -3.64
C ILE A 153 -39.98 -16.92 -4.18
N MET A 154 -40.04 -16.11 -5.25
CA MET A 154 -41.30 -15.68 -5.84
C MET A 154 -42.09 -16.86 -6.44
N THR A 155 -41.40 -17.85 -7.01
CA THR A 155 -42.01 -19.06 -7.57
C THR A 155 -42.18 -20.20 -6.57
N GLN A 156 -41.83 -19.99 -5.29
CA GLN A 156 -41.93 -20.98 -4.20
C GLN A 156 -41.25 -22.32 -4.53
N ARG A 157 -40.13 -22.28 -5.28
CA ARG A 157 -39.35 -23.48 -5.59
C ARG A 157 -38.65 -23.99 -4.33
N LYS A 158 -38.84 -25.27 -4.02
CA LYS A 158 -38.26 -25.93 -2.83
C LYS A 158 -36.79 -26.29 -2.99
N GLU A 159 -36.31 -26.44 -4.21
CA GLU A 159 -34.91 -26.79 -4.51
C GLU A 159 -34.13 -25.56 -4.96
N PHE A 160 -33.15 -25.14 -4.16
CA PHE A 160 -32.16 -24.14 -4.55
C PHE A 160 -30.88 -24.85 -4.99
N ARG A 161 -30.65 -24.95 -6.31
CA ARG A 161 -29.37 -25.41 -6.86
C ARG A 161 -28.38 -24.25 -6.83
N GLY A 162 -27.99 -23.85 -5.63
CA GLY A 162 -27.19 -22.66 -5.43
C GLY A 162 -25.83 -22.68 -6.12
N ASN A 163 -25.47 -21.48 -6.60
CA ASN A 163 -24.11 -20.96 -6.76
C ASN A 163 -23.42 -21.24 -8.11
N ASP A 164 -24.03 -20.79 -9.22
CA ASP A 164 -23.21 -20.46 -10.38
C ASP A 164 -22.40 -19.18 -10.06
N ASN A 165 -21.17 -19.36 -9.58
CA ASN A 165 -20.22 -18.27 -9.31
C ASN A 165 -19.96 -17.40 -10.55
N LYS A 166 -20.44 -17.76 -11.74
CA LYS A 166 -20.42 -16.93 -12.95
C LYS A 166 -20.96 -15.53 -12.72
N GLY A 167 -22.09 -15.35 -12.03
CA GLY A 167 -22.65 -14.01 -11.78
C GLY A 167 -21.69 -13.10 -11.01
N LYS A 168 -21.08 -13.65 -9.94
CA LYS A 168 -20.05 -12.95 -9.14
C LYS A 168 -18.79 -12.68 -9.96
N TYR A 169 -18.34 -13.64 -10.76
CA TYR A 169 -17.16 -13.50 -11.60
C TYR A 169 -17.34 -12.41 -12.67
N THR A 170 -18.50 -12.36 -13.33
CA THR A 170 -18.84 -11.32 -14.30
C THR A 170 -18.80 -9.93 -13.67
N ILE A 171 -19.40 -9.75 -12.49
CA ILE A 171 -19.38 -8.48 -11.76
C ILE A 171 -17.95 -8.06 -11.37
N LEU A 172 -17.13 -9.01 -10.91
CA LEU A 172 -15.73 -8.74 -10.58
C LEU A 172 -14.95 -8.31 -11.82
N LYS A 173 -15.20 -8.95 -12.97
CA LYS A 173 -14.57 -8.59 -14.25
C LYS A 173 -15.02 -7.21 -14.73
N GLU A 174 -16.31 -6.91 -14.70
CA GLU A 174 -16.87 -5.58 -15.03
C GLU A 174 -16.27 -4.49 -14.15
N LYS A 175 -16.19 -4.72 -12.83
CA LYS A 175 -15.59 -3.79 -11.88
C LYS A 175 -14.10 -3.54 -12.17
N GLU A 176 -13.37 -4.60 -12.53
CA GLU A 176 -11.97 -4.48 -12.90
C GLU A 176 -11.77 -3.67 -14.18
N GLU A 177 -12.60 -3.91 -15.19
CA GLU A 177 -12.52 -3.20 -16.46
C GLU A 177 -12.85 -1.71 -16.30
N ARG A 178 -13.83 -1.36 -15.46
CA ARG A 178 -14.08 0.04 -15.11
C ARG A 178 -12.89 0.71 -14.47
N HIS A 179 -12.23 0.08 -13.49
CA HIS A 179 -11.05 0.68 -12.88
C HIS A 179 -9.92 0.93 -13.89
N LYS A 180 -9.73 0.00 -14.84
CA LYS A 180 -8.75 0.21 -15.93
C LYS A 180 -9.14 1.38 -16.82
N ASN A 181 -10.40 1.46 -17.24
CA ASN A 181 -10.88 2.54 -18.11
C ASN A 181 -10.77 3.90 -17.41
N SER A 182 -11.20 3.99 -16.15
CA SER A 182 -11.03 5.19 -15.34
C SER A 182 -9.56 5.58 -15.17
N LEU A 183 -8.65 4.61 -14.99
CA LEU A 183 -7.23 4.90 -14.92
C LEU A 183 -6.69 5.48 -16.24
N VAL A 184 -7.12 4.95 -17.39
CA VAL A 184 -6.72 5.48 -18.70
C VAL A 184 -7.17 6.93 -18.85
N GLU A 185 -8.42 7.24 -18.50
CA GLU A 185 -8.95 8.60 -18.51
C GLU A 185 -8.16 9.53 -17.59
N ILE A 186 -7.99 9.14 -16.32
CA ILE A 186 -7.25 9.94 -15.33
C ILE A 186 -5.83 10.21 -15.81
N ARG A 187 -5.16 9.21 -16.41
CA ARG A 187 -3.79 9.36 -16.90
C ARG A 187 -3.67 10.38 -18.02
N ASN A 188 -4.71 10.63 -18.81
CA ASN A 188 -4.67 11.66 -19.85
C ASN A 188 -4.47 13.06 -19.24
N ASP A 189 -5.03 13.30 -18.06
CA ASP A 189 -4.96 14.57 -17.35
C ASP A 189 -3.72 14.70 -16.44
N LEU A 190 -3.03 13.59 -16.16
CA LEU A 190 -1.80 13.60 -15.36
C LEU A 190 -0.60 14.11 -16.16
N THR A 191 0.27 14.87 -15.49
CA THR A 191 1.60 15.25 -15.97
C THR A 191 2.50 14.02 -16.15
N ILE A 192 3.60 14.17 -16.89
CA ILE A 192 4.59 13.10 -17.11
C ILE A 192 5.12 12.56 -15.76
N ASP A 193 5.37 13.45 -14.81
CA ASP A 193 5.92 13.12 -13.50
C ASP A 193 4.92 12.36 -12.61
N GLU A 194 3.64 12.74 -12.66
CA GLU A 194 2.55 12.04 -11.96
C GLU A 194 2.26 10.68 -12.60
N ARG A 195 2.28 10.57 -13.94
CA ARG A 195 2.17 9.27 -14.63
C ARG A 195 3.28 8.32 -14.20
N LYS A 196 4.51 8.82 -14.09
CA LYS A 196 5.65 8.01 -13.60
C LYS A 196 5.48 7.61 -12.14
N ALA A 197 4.97 8.50 -11.27
CA ALA A 197 4.63 8.16 -9.89
C ALA A 197 3.53 7.07 -9.83
N ASN A 198 2.51 7.19 -10.67
CA ASN A 198 1.46 6.19 -10.82
C ASN A 198 2.00 4.84 -11.33
N ASP A 199 2.93 4.82 -12.30
CA ASP A 199 3.57 3.59 -12.78
C ASP A 199 4.35 2.88 -11.66
N LEU A 200 5.09 3.64 -10.85
CA LEU A 200 5.82 3.10 -9.69
C LEU A 200 4.88 2.55 -8.61
N ALA A 201 3.79 3.26 -8.34
CA ALA A 201 2.77 2.87 -7.38
C ALA A 201 2.06 1.55 -7.74
N GLN A 202 1.96 1.22 -9.03
CA GLN A 202 1.36 -0.01 -9.54
C GLN A 202 2.30 -1.23 -9.50
N LEU A 203 3.60 -1.03 -9.22
CA LEU A 203 4.55 -2.14 -9.15
C LEU A 203 4.17 -3.14 -8.05
N LYS A 204 4.38 -4.44 -8.34
CA LYS A 204 4.10 -5.52 -7.39
C LYS A 204 4.91 -5.31 -6.11
N GLY A 205 4.23 -5.25 -4.96
CA GLY A 205 4.86 -4.99 -3.67
C GLY A 205 4.93 -3.53 -3.25
N ALA A 206 4.73 -2.57 -4.16
CA ALA A 206 4.88 -1.14 -3.84
C ALA A 206 3.79 -0.61 -2.91
N SER A 207 2.59 -1.20 -2.98
CA SER A 207 1.40 -0.72 -2.25
C SER A 207 0.98 -1.62 -1.09
N ASN A 208 1.75 -2.67 -0.77
CA ASN A 208 1.36 -3.66 0.24
C ASN A 208 1.23 -3.05 1.65
N TRP A 209 2.05 -2.05 1.98
CA TRP A 209 1.99 -1.32 3.26
C TRP A 209 0.65 -0.58 3.47
N LEU A 210 -0.08 -0.23 2.40
CA LEU A 210 -1.41 0.39 2.48
C LEU A 210 -2.52 -0.65 2.74
N THR A 211 -2.34 -1.89 2.29
CA THR A 211 -3.38 -2.94 2.45
C THR A 211 -3.22 -3.75 3.72
N ALA A 212 -2.09 -3.61 4.39
CA ALA A 212 -1.79 -4.32 5.62
C ALA A 212 -2.54 -3.71 6.82
N LYS A 213 -2.92 -4.56 7.76
CA LYS A 213 -3.38 -4.08 9.08
C LYS A 213 -2.17 -3.57 9.88
N PRO A 214 -2.31 -2.48 10.66
CA PRO A 214 -1.23 -1.91 11.46
C PRO A 214 -0.96 -2.79 12.70
N LEU A 215 -0.35 -3.95 12.49
CA LEU A 215 -0.01 -4.91 13.54
C LEU A 215 1.39 -4.60 14.10
N LYS A 216 1.45 -4.15 15.36
CA LYS A 216 2.73 -3.88 16.04
C LYS A 216 3.61 -5.12 16.21
N SER A 217 3.00 -6.30 16.41
CA SER A 217 3.73 -7.57 16.55
C SER A 217 4.57 -7.91 15.32
N GLU A 218 4.10 -7.51 14.14
CA GLU A 218 4.77 -7.74 12.85
C GLU A 218 5.56 -6.52 12.37
N HIS A 219 5.67 -5.48 13.19
CA HIS A 219 6.21 -4.18 12.81
C HIS A 219 5.56 -3.62 11.53
N PHE A 220 4.23 -3.73 11.42
CA PHE A 220 3.44 -3.13 10.33
C PHE A 220 2.81 -1.79 10.72
N ASP A 221 3.25 -1.17 11.81
CA ASP A 221 2.84 0.15 12.26
C ASP A 221 3.81 1.24 11.83
N LEU A 222 3.33 2.25 11.10
CA LEU A 222 4.08 3.45 10.76
C LEU A 222 3.78 4.53 11.78
N THR A 223 4.81 5.30 12.14
CA THR A 223 4.61 6.58 12.80
C THR A 223 3.81 7.52 11.90
N LYS A 224 3.17 8.53 12.50
CA LYS A 224 2.42 9.57 11.77
C LYS A 224 3.25 10.19 10.62
N ARG A 225 4.52 10.53 10.90
CA ARG A 225 5.42 11.15 9.91
C ARG A 225 5.77 10.17 8.79
N GLU A 226 6.06 8.91 9.12
CA GLU A 226 6.35 7.88 8.11
C GLU A 226 5.15 7.64 7.19
N PHE A 227 3.93 7.59 7.74
CA PHE A 227 2.73 7.44 6.93
C PHE A 227 2.53 8.62 5.97
N PHE A 228 2.57 9.86 6.48
CA PHE A 228 2.39 11.05 5.64
C PHE A 228 3.48 11.21 4.58
N ASP A 229 4.74 11.00 4.95
CA ASP A 229 5.83 11.05 3.98
C ASP A 229 5.70 9.95 2.93
N SER A 230 5.30 8.73 3.32
CA SER A 230 5.12 7.63 2.36
C SER A 230 3.99 7.92 1.37
N ILE A 231 2.88 8.54 1.82
CA ILE A 231 1.81 9.02 0.93
C ILE A 231 2.34 10.10 -0.02
N ALA A 232 3.03 11.11 0.50
CA ALA A 232 3.56 12.19 -0.32
C ALA A 232 4.57 11.69 -1.36
N ILE A 233 5.48 10.79 -0.97
CA ILE A 233 6.46 10.15 -1.89
C ILE A 233 5.76 9.34 -2.96
N ARG A 234 4.68 8.61 -2.60
CA ARG A 234 3.90 7.80 -3.54
C ARG A 234 3.30 8.63 -4.68
N TYR A 235 2.72 9.79 -4.35
CA TYR A 235 2.09 10.68 -5.32
C TYR A 235 3.03 11.77 -5.84
N ARG A 236 4.27 11.80 -5.36
CA ARG A 236 5.25 12.86 -5.63
C ARG A 236 4.77 14.25 -5.21
N TRP A 237 3.99 14.30 -4.13
CA TRP A 237 3.60 15.56 -3.50
C TRP A 237 4.77 16.18 -2.74
N GLN A 238 4.68 17.49 -2.52
CA GLN A 238 5.68 18.22 -1.76
C GLN A 238 5.65 17.80 -0.29
N LEU A 239 6.79 17.32 0.20
CA LEU A 239 6.99 17.02 1.61
C LEU A 239 7.13 18.30 2.42
N LYS A 240 6.43 18.36 3.56
CA LYS A 240 6.43 19.51 4.47
C LYS A 240 7.61 19.45 5.44
N HIS A 241 8.00 20.58 6.01
CA HIS A 241 9.03 20.66 7.08
C HIS A 241 10.39 20.05 6.69
N LEU A 242 10.79 20.19 5.43
CA LEU A 242 12.14 19.82 4.99
C LEU A 242 13.09 21.01 5.15
N PRO A 243 14.37 20.77 5.49
CA PRO A 243 15.37 21.84 5.48
C PRO A 243 15.55 22.36 4.05
N SER A 244 16.00 23.60 3.89
CA SER A 244 16.29 24.18 2.55
C SER A 244 17.61 23.68 1.97
N ILE A 245 18.58 23.37 2.84
CA ILE A 245 19.93 22.95 2.49
C ILE A 245 20.25 21.66 3.25
N CYS A 246 20.83 20.69 2.55
CA CYS A 246 21.34 19.46 3.14
C CYS A 246 22.66 19.72 3.86
N ALA A 247 22.98 18.93 4.90
CA ALA A 247 24.25 19.04 5.59
C ALA A 247 25.48 18.89 4.67
N CYS A 248 25.34 18.32 3.46
CA CYS A 248 26.43 18.25 2.47
C CYS A 248 26.63 19.55 1.67
N GLY A 249 25.82 20.58 1.91
CA GLY A 249 25.89 21.88 1.24
C GLY A 249 24.98 22.04 0.02
N THR A 250 24.36 20.95 -0.47
CA THR A 250 23.45 21.00 -1.64
C THR A 250 22.04 21.43 -1.23
N LYS A 251 21.30 22.11 -2.11
CA LYS A 251 19.86 22.37 -1.94
C LYS A 251 19.13 21.05 -1.65
N PHE A 252 18.31 21.05 -0.62
CA PHE A 252 17.61 19.85 -0.21
C PHE A 252 16.45 19.55 -1.18
N SER A 253 16.41 18.32 -1.67
CA SER A 253 15.28 17.75 -2.40
C SER A 253 15.14 16.28 -2.02
N VAL A 254 14.02 15.66 -2.38
CA VAL A 254 13.81 14.23 -2.17
C VAL A 254 14.84 13.42 -2.95
N GLU A 255 15.07 13.77 -4.21
CA GLU A 255 16.01 13.11 -5.09
C GLU A 255 17.44 13.18 -4.56
N HIS A 256 17.83 14.36 -4.07
CA HIS A 256 19.09 14.55 -3.38
C HIS A 256 19.16 13.70 -2.12
N ALA A 257 18.14 13.75 -1.26
CA ALA A 257 18.11 13.04 0.00
C ALA A 257 18.24 11.52 -0.17
N LEU A 258 17.64 10.95 -1.21
CA LEU A 258 17.69 9.53 -1.54
C LEU A 258 19.02 9.06 -2.13
N SER A 259 19.88 10.00 -2.55
CA SER A 259 21.16 9.76 -3.23
C SER A 259 22.36 10.38 -2.52
N CYS A 260 22.15 11.12 -1.42
CA CYS A 260 23.20 11.75 -0.63
C CYS A 260 23.90 10.73 0.29
N PRO A 261 25.22 10.52 0.15
CA PRO A 261 25.96 9.59 1.01
C PRO A 261 26.14 10.12 2.44
N LYS A 262 26.03 11.45 2.64
CA LYS A 262 26.23 12.06 3.95
C LYS A 262 25.18 11.59 4.95
N GLY A 263 25.63 11.19 6.14
CA GLY A 263 24.81 10.61 7.20
C GLY A 263 24.63 9.09 7.11
N GLY A 264 25.09 8.45 6.02
CA GLY A 264 25.08 6.98 5.90
C GLY A 264 23.70 6.35 5.68
N PHE A 265 22.65 7.14 5.48
CA PHE A 265 21.29 6.62 5.37
C PHE A 265 21.04 5.75 4.14
N ILE A 266 21.78 5.96 3.04
CA ILE A 266 21.72 5.07 1.87
C ILE A 266 22.17 3.66 2.25
N TYR A 267 23.27 3.55 3.00
CA TYR A 267 23.76 2.27 3.50
C TYR A 267 22.79 1.65 4.49
N GLN A 268 22.19 2.44 5.39
CA GLN A 268 21.16 1.93 6.30
C GLN A 268 19.94 1.40 5.55
N ARG A 269 19.47 2.09 4.49
CA ARG A 269 18.37 1.61 3.64
C ARG A 269 18.70 0.29 2.95
N HIS A 270 19.92 0.17 2.43
CA HIS A 270 20.40 -1.08 1.87
C HIS A 270 20.41 -2.20 2.91
N ASN A 271 21.02 -1.94 4.07
CA ASN A 271 21.19 -2.93 5.14
C ASN A 271 19.84 -3.38 5.71
N GLU A 272 18.87 -2.47 5.86
CA GLU A 272 17.52 -2.83 6.32
C GLU A 272 16.89 -3.93 5.45
N ILE A 273 17.02 -3.82 4.12
CA ILE A 273 16.49 -4.83 3.19
C ILE A 273 17.35 -6.09 3.24
N ARG A 274 18.68 -5.96 3.21
CA ARG A 274 19.60 -7.10 3.30
C ARG A 274 19.32 -7.93 4.55
N ASP A 275 19.28 -7.28 5.72
CA ASP A 275 19.13 -7.93 7.01
C ASP A 275 17.73 -8.56 7.13
N THR A 276 16.68 -7.86 6.67
CA THR A 276 15.32 -8.43 6.58
C THR A 276 15.28 -9.72 5.76
N LEU A 277 15.92 -9.72 4.58
CA LEU A 277 15.95 -10.88 3.69
C LEU A 277 16.82 -12.01 4.26
N ALA A 278 17.97 -11.68 4.85
CA ALA A 278 18.86 -12.65 5.48
C ALA A 278 18.20 -13.34 6.68
N MET A 279 17.53 -12.60 7.55
CA MET A 279 16.75 -13.16 8.67
C MET A 279 15.68 -14.13 8.17
N THR A 280 14.96 -13.74 7.12
CA THR A 280 13.91 -14.56 6.51
C THR A 280 14.48 -15.81 5.85
N LEU A 281 15.62 -15.71 5.16
CA LEU A 281 16.33 -16.84 4.58
C LEU A 281 16.80 -17.82 5.67
N ASN A 282 17.31 -17.30 6.79
CA ASN A 282 17.82 -18.11 7.90
C ASN A 282 16.73 -18.95 8.57
N GLU A 283 15.46 -18.60 8.39
CA GLU A 283 14.36 -19.45 8.82
C GLU A 283 14.26 -20.74 7.99
N VAL A 284 14.56 -20.73 6.69
CA VAL A 284 14.26 -21.87 5.80
C VAL A 284 15.47 -22.49 5.12
N THR A 285 16.61 -21.81 5.13
CA THR A 285 17.85 -22.29 4.53
C THR A 285 18.95 -22.39 5.57
N LYS A 286 19.92 -23.26 5.29
CA LYS A 286 21.12 -23.43 6.13
C LYS A 286 22.26 -22.57 5.60
N ASP A 287 23.23 -22.29 6.45
CA ASP A 287 24.48 -21.62 6.07
C ASP A 287 24.20 -20.25 5.41
N VAL A 288 23.33 -19.47 6.06
CA VAL A 288 23.03 -18.10 5.66
C VAL A 288 24.08 -17.18 6.23
N THR A 289 24.75 -16.42 5.37
CA THR A 289 25.82 -15.49 5.76
C THR A 289 25.53 -14.11 5.20
N ILE A 290 25.64 -13.08 6.04
CA ILE A 290 25.62 -11.67 5.64
C ILE A 290 27.04 -11.25 5.26
N GLU A 291 27.18 -10.54 4.14
CA GLU A 291 28.46 -10.09 3.59
C GLU A 291 29.52 -11.21 3.43
N PRO A 292 29.17 -12.36 2.80
CA PRO A 292 30.14 -13.42 2.53
C PRO A 292 31.26 -12.91 1.63
N GLN A 293 32.51 -13.24 1.98
CA GLN A 293 33.65 -13.03 1.08
C GLN A 293 33.53 -14.00 -0.10
N LEU A 294 33.82 -13.46 -1.29
CA LEU A 294 33.96 -14.25 -2.50
C LEU A 294 35.35 -14.87 -2.54
N GLU A 295 35.45 -16.04 -3.17
CA GLU A 295 36.71 -16.75 -3.32
C GLU A 295 37.76 -15.89 -4.06
N PRO A 296 39.05 -15.96 -3.67
CA PRO A 296 40.14 -15.30 -4.38
C PRO A 296 40.24 -15.78 -5.83
N ILE A 297 40.64 -14.89 -6.72
CA ILE A 297 40.89 -15.24 -8.12
C ILE A 297 42.32 -15.78 -8.22
N THR A 298 42.46 -17.04 -8.63
CA THR A 298 43.75 -17.78 -8.64
C THR A 298 44.27 -18.10 -10.04
N GLY A 299 43.61 -17.58 -11.08
CA GLY A 299 44.05 -17.72 -12.47
C GLY A 299 42.92 -17.56 -13.50
N GLU A 300 41.69 -17.32 -13.04
CA GLU A 300 40.51 -17.23 -13.87
C GLU A 300 40.47 -15.93 -14.68
N CYS A 301 40.29 -16.05 -16.00
CA CYS A 301 40.18 -14.92 -16.91
C CYS A 301 38.74 -14.37 -16.92
N LEU A 302 38.45 -13.45 -15.99
CA LEU A 302 37.14 -12.80 -15.91
C LEU A 302 36.98 -11.64 -16.91
N GLY A 303 35.78 -11.50 -17.47
CA GLY A 303 35.43 -10.48 -18.46
C GLY A 303 35.47 -9.05 -17.92
N GLN A 304 35.26 -8.08 -18.83
CA GLN A 304 35.25 -6.67 -18.48
C GLN A 304 34.03 -6.32 -17.63
N GLY A 305 34.26 -5.56 -16.54
CA GLY A 305 33.20 -5.09 -15.64
C GLY A 305 32.81 -6.07 -14.52
N VAL A 306 33.45 -7.23 -14.46
CA VAL A 306 33.40 -8.16 -13.32
C VAL A 306 34.27 -7.62 -12.19
N ILE A 307 33.84 -7.77 -10.93
CA ILE A 307 34.62 -7.36 -9.76
C ILE A 307 35.77 -8.34 -9.55
N LYS A 308 37.01 -7.86 -9.65
CA LYS A 308 38.24 -8.67 -9.54
C LYS A 308 39.02 -8.44 -8.24
N GLU A 309 38.52 -7.56 -7.38
CA GLU A 309 39.19 -7.22 -6.12
C GLU A 309 39.20 -8.41 -5.17
N ASP A 310 40.33 -8.60 -4.49
CA ASP A 310 40.46 -9.53 -3.38
C ASP A 310 39.64 -9.02 -2.18
N GLY A 311 38.97 -9.93 -1.49
CA GLY A 311 38.05 -9.58 -0.41
C GLY A 311 36.71 -8.99 -0.87
N ALA A 312 36.38 -9.06 -2.17
CA ALA A 312 35.04 -8.72 -2.66
C ALA A 312 33.96 -9.50 -1.92
N ARG A 313 32.80 -8.85 -1.68
CA ARG A 313 31.69 -9.41 -0.93
C ARG A 313 30.39 -9.32 -1.73
N ALA A 314 29.57 -10.36 -1.63
CA ALA A 314 28.13 -10.27 -1.93
C ALA A 314 27.40 -9.81 -0.65
N ASP A 315 26.10 -9.50 -0.72
CA ASP A 315 25.37 -9.03 0.47
C ASP A 315 24.84 -10.18 1.34
N ILE A 316 24.39 -11.26 0.70
CA ILE A 316 23.84 -12.44 1.37
C ILE A 316 24.30 -13.68 0.61
N SER A 317 24.60 -14.76 1.32
CA SER A 317 24.59 -16.10 0.73
C SER A 317 23.69 -17.04 1.53
N ALA A 318 23.15 -18.05 0.88
CA ALA A 318 22.40 -19.14 1.50
C ALA A 318 22.66 -20.45 0.74
N ARG A 319 22.85 -21.55 1.47
CA ARG A 319 23.09 -22.86 0.85
C ARG A 319 21.78 -23.60 0.60
N GLY A 320 21.64 -24.17 -0.59
CA GLY A 320 20.49 -24.99 -0.95
C GLY A 320 19.25 -24.20 -1.37
N PHE A 321 19.34 -22.88 -1.56
CA PHE A 321 18.17 -22.05 -1.90
C PHE A 321 17.64 -22.33 -3.31
N TRP A 322 18.52 -22.32 -4.32
CA TRP A 322 18.15 -22.62 -5.71
C TRP A 322 18.40 -24.08 -6.09
N THR A 323 19.58 -24.59 -5.76
CA THR A 323 20.02 -25.95 -6.07
C THR A 323 20.51 -26.60 -4.80
N ARG A 324 20.09 -27.85 -4.53
CA ARG A 324 20.49 -28.60 -3.34
C ARG A 324 22.02 -28.63 -3.20
N GLY A 325 22.53 -28.23 -2.04
CA GLY A 325 23.97 -28.24 -1.72
C GLY A 325 24.79 -27.07 -2.29
N GLN A 326 24.32 -26.42 -3.36
CA GLN A 326 24.98 -25.25 -3.95
C GLN A 326 24.76 -23.99 -3.12
N ARG A 327 25.77 -23.10 -3.05
CA ARG A 327 25.63 -21.78 -2.43
C ARG A 327 24.99 -20.81 -3.44
N ALA A 328 23.92 -20.14 -3.02
CA ALA A 328 23.31 -19.05 -3.75
C ALA A 328 23.75 -17.73 -3.12
N PHE A 329 24.14 -16.78 -3.96
CA PHE A 329 24.59 -15.44 -3.58
C PHE A 329 23.60 -14.40 -4.07
N PHE A 330 23.35 -13.42 -3.23
CA PHE A 330 22.41 -12.34 -3.47
C PHE A 330 23.07 -11.02 -3.20
N ASP A 331 22.72 -10.04 -4.02
CA ASP A 331 23.18 -8.67 -3.86
C ASP A 331 21.99 -7.73 -4.02
N VAL A 332 21.81 -6.84 -3.04
CA VAL A 332 20.67 -5.96 -2.88
C VAL A 332 20.98 -4.59 -3.46
N ARG A 333 20.01 -4.02 -4.19
CA ARG A 333 20.09 -2.62 -4.61
C ARG A 333 18.74 -1.95 -4.45
N VAL A 334 18.71 -0.83 -3.73
CA VAL A 334 17.55 0.07 -3.66
C VAL A 334 17.86 1.35 -4.41
N PHE A 335 17.30 1.51 -5.62
CA PHE A 335 17.57 2.66 -6.48
C PHE A 335 16.46 3.71 -6.42
N ASN A 336 16.84 4.97 -6.64
CA ASN A 336 15.88 6.07 -6.83
C ASN A 336 15.39 6.07 -8.28
N ALA A 337 14.11 5.77 -8.50
CA ALA A 337 13.51 5.73 -9.84
C ALA A 337 13.40 7.10 -10.54
N TYR A 338 13.55 8.19 -9.78
CA TYR A 338 13.58 9.57 -10.31
C TYR A 338 14.99 10.08 -10.58
N ALA A 339 16.04 9.27 -10.38
CA ALA A 339 17.39 9.69 -10.73
C ALA A 339 17.49 10.04 -12.23
N GLN A 340 18.35 11.01 -12.57
CA GLN A 340 18.48 11.54 -13.93
C GLN A 340 18.70 10.44 -14.99
N ARG A 341 19.47 9.40 -14.65
CA ARG A 341 19.72 8.24 -15.53
C ARG A 341 18.46 7.46 -15.92
N TYR A 342 17.36 7.62 -15.17
CA TYR A 342 16.08 6.97 -15.43
C TYR A 342 14.99 7.95 -15.89
N SER A 343 15.33 9.20 -16.18
CA SER A 343 14.37 10.24 -16.59
C SER A 343 13.57 9.84 -17.84
N ARG A 344 14.21 9.15 -18.80
CA ARG A 344 13.63 8.78 -20.10
C ARG A 344 13.32 7.30 -20.26
N VAL A 345 13.37 6.51 -19.19
CA VAL A 345 13.12 5.06 -19.24
C VAL A 345 11.93 4.69 -18.38
N SER A 346 11.19 3.65 -18.80
CA SER A 346 10.10 3.11 -18.01
C SER A 346 10.64 2.49 -16.70
N PRO A 347 9.84 2.40 -15.64
CA PRO A 347 10.25 1.70 -14.42
C PRO A 347 10.77 0.29 -14.68
N THR A 348 10.10 -0.49 -15.54
CA THR A 348 10.53 -1.85 -15.92
C THR A 348 11.94 -1.85 -16.51
N CYS A 349 12.22 -0.97 -17.47
CA CYS A 349 13.55 -0.85 -18.05
C CYS A 349 14.59 -0.42 -16.99
N ALA A 350 14.23 0.46 -16.05
CA ALA A 350 15.12 0.84 -14.96
C ALA A 350 15.51 -0.36 -14.08
N PHE A 351 14.57 -1.26 -13.74
CA PHE A 351 14.87 -2.50 -13.03
C PHE A 351 15.81 -3.40 -13.84
N GLU A 352 15.51 -3.64 -15.13
CA GLU A 352 16.34 -4.48 -15.99
C GLU A 352 17.77 -3.95 -16.14
N MET A 353 17.93 -2.64 -16.27
CA MET A 353 19.25 -2.00 -16.32
C MET A 353 20.07 -2.30 -15.06
N ASN A 354 19.45 -2.17 -13.87
CA ASN A 354 20.11 -2.45 -12.60
C ASN A 354 20.42 -3.94 -12.41
N GLU A 355 19.51 -4.82 -12.81
CA GLU A 355 19.73 -6.28 -12.77
C GLU A 355 20.90 -6.68 -13.67
N LYS A 356 20.95 -6.17 -14.90
CA LYS A 356 22.06 -6.40 -15.85
C LYS A 356 23.38 -5.86 -15.32
N GLU A 357 23.36 -4.68 -14.69
CA GLU A 357 24.56 -4.06 -14.11
C GLU A 357 25.15 -4.93 -13.00
N LYS A 358 24.32 -5.41 -12.06
CA LYS A 358 24.76 -6.31 -10.99
C LYS A 358 25.19 -7.68 -11.51
N LYS A 359 24.47 -8.25 -12.50
CA LYS A 359 24.89 -9.51 -13.14
C LYS A 359 26.25 -9.38 -13.82
N ARG A 360 26.50 -8.28 -14.54
CA ARG A 360 27.82 -8.02 -15.14
C ARG A 360 28.94 -7.98 -14.09
N GLN A 361 28.65 -7.44 -12.91
CA GLN A 361 29.62 -7.31 -11.81
C GLN A 361 29.96 -8.65 -11.14
N TYR A 362 28.96 -9.49 -10.89
CA TYR A 362 29.13 -10.65 -10.00
C TYR A 362 28.95 -12.01 -10.66
N ASN A 363 28.09 -12.12 -11.67
CA ASN A 363 27.58 -13.41 -12.13
C ASN A 363 28.69 -14.33 -12.66
N GLN A 364 29.63 -13.78 -13.44
CA GLN A 364 30.73 -14.58 -13.99
C GLN A 364 31.66 -15.09 -12.89
N ARG A 365 32.07 -14.22 -11.96
CA ARG A 365 32.95 -14.60 -10.84
C ARG A 365 32.32 -15.69 -9.98
N ILE A 366 31.06 -15.48 -9.56
CA ILE A 366 30.36 -16.41 -8.68
C ILE A 366 30.17 -17.79 -9.31
N ILE A 367 29.92 -17.84 -10.62
CA ILE A 367 29.74 -19.12 -11.32
C ILE A 367 31.09 -19.82 -11.53
N GLN A 368 32.13 -19.08 -11.96
CA GLN A 368 33.40 -19.67 -12.40
C GLN A 368 34.40 -19.91 -11.27
N VAL A 369 34.37 -19.07 -10.22
CA VAL A 369 35.32 -19.12 -9.10
C VAL A 369 34.63 -19.72 -7.87
N ASP A 370 33.51 -19.13 -7.42
CA ASP A 370 32.82 -19.57 -6.20
C ASP A 370 31.97 -20.85 -6.38
N GLY A 371 31.75 -21.31 -7.61
CA GLY A 371 30.90 -22.47 -7.92
C GLY A 371 29.42 -22.29 -7.53
N GLY A 372 28.97 -21.05 -7.33
CA GLY A 372 27.66 -20.69 -6.82
C GLY A 372 26.67 -20.26 -7.91
N SER A 373 25.50 -19.81 -7.47
CA SER A 373 24.51 -19.10 -8.29
C SER A 373 24.36 -17.66 -7.82
N PHE A 374 24.06 -16.73 -8.73
CA PHE A 374 23.89 -15.31 -8.39
C PHE A 374 22.50 -14.80 -8.75
N THR A 375 21.88 -14.02 -7.86
CA THR A 375 20.59 -13.38 -8.12
C THR A 375 20.60 -11.92 -7.62
N PRO A 376 20.47 -10.92 -8.52
CA PRO A 376 20.36 -9.53 -8.11
C PRO A 376 18.97 -9.24 -7.53
N LEU A 377 18.93 -8.64 -6.33
CA LEU A 377 17.71 -8.28 -5.62
C LEU A 377 17.50 -6.77 -5.71
N ILE A 378 16.87 -6.34 -6.81
CA ILE A 378 16.66 -4.93 -7.12
C ILE A 378 15.29 -4.44 -6.64
N PHE A 379 15.27 -3.34 -5.90
CA PHE A 379 14.10 -2.63 -5.39
C PHE A 379 14.17 -1.14 -5.74
N SER A 380 13.02 -0.45 -5.74
CA SER A 380 12.98 1.01 -5.86
C SER A 380 12.62 1.70 -4.55
N THR A 381 13.02 2.95 -4.36
CA THR A 381 12.64 3.78 -3.21
C THR A 381 11.15 4.04 -3.10
N ASN A 382 10.40 3.97 -4.21
CA ASN A 382 8.94 4.10 -4.23
C ASN A 382 8.23 2.77 -3.96
N GLY A 383 8.99 1.72 -3.65
CA GLY A 383 8.50 0.36 -3.56
C GLY A 383 8.60 -0.39 -4.89
N GLY A 384 8.25 -1.67 -4.85
CA GLY A 384 8.33 -2.55 -6.01
C GLY A 384 9.69 -3.24 -6.14
N ALA A 385 9.66 -4.38 -6.84
CA ALA A 385 10.79 -5.28 -6.98
C ALA A 385 11.01 -5.65 -8.46
N GLY A 386 12.27 -5.84 -8.84
CA GLY A 386 12.68 -6.33 -10.15
C GLY A 386 12.19 -7.76 -10.41
N ARG A 387 12.36 -8.24 -11.64
CA ARG A 387 11.92 -9.57 -12.03
C ARG A 387 12.63 -10.66 -11.21
N GLU A 388 13.95 -10.56 -11.07
CA GLU A 388 14.75 -11.53 -10.33
C GLU A 388 14.38 -11.53 -8.84
N ALA A 389 14.24 -10.35 -8.25
CA ALA A 389 13.77 -10.18 -6.88
C ALA A 389 12.37 -10.77 -6.66
N GLN A 390 11.45 -10.62 -7.61
CA GLN A 390 10.12 -11.23 -7.52
C GLN A 390 10.16 -12.76 -7.59
N ILE A 391 11.06 -13.36 -8.39
CA ILE A 391 11.24 -14.80 -8.47
C ILE A 391 11.83 -15.31 -7.15
N PHE A 392 12.86 -14.64 -6.63
CA PHE A 392 13.43 -14.89 -5.31
C PHE A 392 12.36 -14.86 -4.20
N ILE A 393 11.55 -13.80 -4.13
CA ILE A 393 10.49 -13.67 -3.11
C ILE A 393 9.47 -14.81 -3.22
N LYS A 394 9.11 -15.24 -4.44
CA LYS A 394 8.19 -16.37 -4.64
C LYS A 394 8.80 -17.70 -4.17
N ALA A 395 10.06 -17.95 -4.48
CA ALA A 395 10.76 -19.16 -4.04
C ALA A 395 10.91 -19.19 -2.51
N LEU A 396 11.31 -18.07 -1.92
CA LEU A 396 11.40 -17.92 -0.47
C LEU A 396 10.03 -18.11 0.20
N ALA A 397 8.96 -17.57 -0.39
CA ALA A 397 7.60 -17.78 0.10
C ALA A 397 7.20 -19.27 0.08
N ALA A 398 7.57 -20.01 -0.96
CA ALA A 398 7.25 -21.43 -1.08
C ALA A 398 7.93 -22.24 0.04
N LEU A 399 9.23 -22.02 0.26
CA LEU A 399 9.99 -22.68 1.34
C LEU A 399 9.43 -22.33 2.72
N LEU A 400 9.04 -21.07 2.94
CA LEU A 400 8.45 -20.64 4.20
C LEU A 400 7.05 -21.23 4.41
N SER A 401 6.22 -21.27 3.38
CA SER A 401 4.88 -21.82 3.47
C SER A 401 4.91 -23.31 3.80
N GLU A 402 5.88 -24.05 3.23
CA GLU A 402 6.10 -25.46 3.56
C GLU A 402 6.58 -25.63 5.01
N LYS A 403 7.55 -24.83 5.45
CA LYS A 403 8.07 -24.91 6.82
C LYS A 403 7.01 -24.56 7.88
N ARG A 404 6.18 -23.55 7.62
CA ARG A 404 5.18 -23.04 8.56
C ARG A 404 3.82 -23.74 8.46
N ASP A 405 3.64 -24.63 7.49
CA ASP A 405 2.34 -25.23 7.14
C ASP A 405 1.26 -24.16 6.89
N GLU A 406 1.62 -23.14 6.10
CA GLU A 406 0.76 -22.01 5.76
C GLU A 406 0.42 -21.99 4.27
N LEU A 407 -0.66 -21.28 3.89
CA LEU A 407 -0.97 -21.06 2.49
C LEU A 407 0.09 -20.16 1.82
N MET A 408 0.67 -20.64 0.72
CA MET A 408 1.67 -19.90 -0.08
C MET A 408 1.24 -18.47 -0.41
N SER A 409 -0.04 -18.25 -0.72
CA SER A 409 -0.57 -16.92 -1.01
C SER A 409 -0.50 -15.96 0.19
N MET A 410 -0.73 -16.47 1.40
CA MET A 410 -0.63 -15.70 2.64
C MET A 410 0.83 -15.38 2.96
N THR A 411 1.71 -16.39 2.91
CA THR A 411 3.14 -16.22 3.16
C THR A 411 3.79 -15.28 2.14
N LEU A 412 3.43 -15.39 0.85
CA LEU A 412 3.91 -14.47 -0.19
C LEU A 412 3.44 -13.03 0.06
N ASN A 413 2.20 -12.85 0.48
CA ASN A 413 1.68 -11.52 0.83
C ASN A 413 2.37 -10.95 2.07
N PHE A 414 2.62 -11.78 3.08
CA PHE A 414 3.37 -11.41 4.28
C PHE A 414 4.79 -10.93 3.94
N LEU A 415 5.55 -11.68 3.13
CA LEU A 415 6.90 -11.27 2.69
C LEU A 415 6.91 -9.97 1.93
N ARG A 416 6.00 -9.81 0.95
CA ARG A 416 5.87 -8.56 0.20
C ARG A 416 5.53 -7.39 1.12
N THR A 417 4.69 -7.62 2.11
CA THR A 417 4.30 -6.62 3.10
C THR A 417 5.50 -6.21 3.95
N LYS A 418 6.26 -7.16 4.49
CA LYS A 418 7.47 -6.91 5.28
C LYS A 418 8.50 -6.08 4.51
N ILE A 419 8.78 -6.44 3.25
CA ILE A 419 9.68 -5.68 2.36
C ILE A 419 9.11 -4.28 2.08
N SER A 420 7.80 -4.15 1.85
CA SER A 420 7.14 -2.88 1.58
C SER A 420 7.29 -1.90 2.74
N PHE A 421 7.07 -2.35 3.98
CA PHE A 421 7.29 -1.54 5.19
C PHE A 421 8.76 -1.18 5.39
N ALA A 422 9.67 -2.14 5.20
CA ALA A 422 11.11 -1.90 5.29
C ALA A 422 11.57 -0.81 4.29
N LEU A 423 11.09 -0.87 3.04
CA LEU A 423 11.36 0.16 2.03
C LEU A 423 10.75 1.52 2.38
N ALA A 424 9.51 1.55 2.87
CA ALA A 424 8.84 2.79 3.26
C ALA A 424 9.61 3.50 4.39
N ARG A 425 9.88 2.79 5.50
CA ARG A 425 10.60 3.35 6.66
C ARG A 425 12.01 3.81 6.29
N SER A 426 12.78 2.96 5.63
CA SER A 426 14.15 3.30 5.25
C SER A 426 14.23 4.46 4.24
N THR A 427 13.23 4.61 3.37
CA THR A 427 13.12 5.76 2.46
C THR A 427 12.80 7.05 3.22
N VAL A 428 11.87 7.00 4.17
CA VAL A 428 11.57 8.14 5.05
C VAL A 428 12.79 8.49 5.90
N LEU A 429 13.51 7.50 6.42
CA LEU A 429 14.75 7.70 7.17
C LEU A 429 15.83 8.37 6.30
N CYS A 430 15.97 7.95 5.04
CA CYS A 430 16.83 8.67 4.10
C CYS A 430 16.42 10.13 4.00
N ILE A 431 15.14 10.47 3.94
CA ILE A 431 14.71 11.86 3.80
C ILE A 431 14.92 12.64 5.10
N ARG A 432 14.38 12.15 6.22
CA ARG A 432 14.27 12.86 7.50
C ARG A 432 15.47 12.69 8.43
N GLY A 433 16.37 11.76 8.15
CA GLY A 433 17.53 11.46 8.98
C GLY A 433 18.47 12.66 9.13
N SER A 434 18.94 12.89 10.36
CA SER A 434 19.94 13.92 10.66
C SER A 434 21.28 13.56 10.02
N ARG A 435 21.73 14.40 9.09
CA ARG A 435 23.00 14.21 8.36
C ARG A 435 24.17 14.96 9.00
N ILE A 436 23.97 15.42 10.23
CA ILE A 436 24.98 16.09 11.03
C ILE A 436 25.91 15.02 11.60
N PRO A 437 27.24 15.14 11.47
CA PRO A 437 28.19 14.19 12.05
C PRO A 437 27.97 13.98 13.56
N LYS A 438 28.13 12.74 14.05
CA LYS A 438 28.01 12.38 15.47
C LYS A 438 28.85 13.25 16.40
N ASN A 439 29.99 13.76 15.93
CA ASN A 439 30.93 14.56 16.72
C ASN A 439 30.61 16.07 16.76
N SER A 440 29.54 16.50 16.10
CA SER A 440 29.09 17.91 16.07
C SER A 440 27.82 18.14 16.89
N VAL A 441 27.48 17.22 17.81
CA VAL A 441 26.47 17.51 18.85
C VAL A 441 27.12 18.46 19.84
N THR A 442 26.96 19.76 19.60
CA THR A 442 27.12 20.74 20.67
C THR A 442 26.02 20.41 21.68
N MET A 443 26.41 19.86 22.83
CA MET A 443 25.52 19.85 23.99
C MET A 443 25.22 21.33 24.22
N VAL A 444 24.00 21.75 23.90
CA VAL A 444 23.49 23.02 24.40
C VAL A 444 23.42 22.77 25.90
N GLU A 445 24.42 23.26 26.64
CA GLU A 445 24.29 23.39 28.09
C GLU A 445 22.95 24.07 28.33
N ASN A 446 22.17 23.52 29.26
CA ASN A 446 20.94 24.14 29.73
C ASN A 446 21.27 25.56 30.21
N GLN A 447 21.27 26.53 29.29
CA GLN A 447 21.07 27.91 29.66
C GLN A 447 19.59 28.00 29.93
N ASP A 448 19.29 27.90 31.23
CA ASP A 448 18.02 28.24 31.82
C ASP A 448 17.38 29.37 31.01
N ILE A 449 16.28 29.06 30.33
CA ILE A 449 15.35 30.08 29.88
C ILE A 449 14.83 30.73 31.16
N LYS A 450 15.52 31.77 31.63
CA LYS A 450 14.99 32.70 32.62
C LYS A 450 13.81 33.40 31.97
N ILE A 451 12.64 32.79 32.08
CA ILE A 451 11.36 33.46 31.87
C ILE A 451 11.33 34.57 32.92
N ARG A 452 11.61 35.81 32.50
CA ARG A 452 11.28 36.98 33.30
C ARG A 452 9.76 37.05 33.34
N LEU A 453 9.18 36.53 34.41
CA LEU A 453 7.85 36.93 34.84
C LEU A 453 7.93 38.41 35.19
N HIS A 454 7.53 39.27 34.25
CA HIS A 454 7.17 40.64 34.59
C HIS A 454 5.79 40.58 35.25
N THR A 455 5.79 40.48 36.58
CA THR A 455 4.72 41.02 37.41
C THR A 455 4.96 42.53 37.55
N PHE A 456 4.11 43.33 36.91
CA PHE A 456 3.33 44.41 37.53
C PHE A 456 2.22 44.81 36.55
#